data_AF-W2MJ15-F1
#
_entry.id   AF-W2MJ15-F1
#
_cell.length_a   1.000
_cell.length_b   1.000
_cell.length_c   1.000
_cell.angle_alpha   90.00
_cell.angle_beta   90.00
_cell.angle_gamma   90.00
#
_symmetry.space_group_name_H-M   'P 1'
#
loop_
_entity.id
_entity.type
_entity.pdbx_description
1 polymer ?
#
loop_
_entity_poly.entity_id
_entity_poly.type
_entity_poly.pdbx_seq_one_letter_code
_entity_poly.pdbx_strand_id
1 'polypeptide(L)'
;MRDSLVALFEYQRRLEEDYQSKVEIPGTLRDVAYTDEMNAVLGMTTRWVAEAIKSQFDVAMDSKIADSYAFRDNGAHVTVSRNGREYLLEKESWKCDCDFSQTMQLPCRHAWCTERRVETRLSSLTEQLRPDGLGGVAVH
;
A
#
# COMPACT_ATOMS: atom_id res chain seq x y z
N MET A 1 -14.50 23.89 -42.82
CA MET A 1 -14.70 24.25 -41.40
C MET A 1 -14.65 23.03 -40.48
N ARG A 2 -15.39 21.95 -40.77
CA ARG A 2 -15.42 20.76 -39.91
C ARG A 2 -14.07 20.02 -39.87
N ASP A 3 -13.42 19.85 -41.02
CA ASP A 3 -12.11 19.16 -41.11
C ASP A 3 -10.98 19.93 -40.41
N SER A 4 -11.05 21.26 -40.45
CA SER A 4 -10.10 22.15 -39.76
C SER A 4 -10.21 22.04 -38.24
N LEU A 5 -11.42 21.86 -37.71
CA LEU A 5 -11.66 21.64 -36.28
C LEU A 5 -11.21 20.24 -35.84
N VAL A 6 -11.45 19.21 -36.67
CA VAL A 6 -10.97 17.84 -36.40
C VAL A 6 -9.45 17.81 -36.32
N ALA A 7 -8.76 18.42 -37.27
CA ALA A 7 -7.30 18.49 -37.27
C ALA A 7 -6.72 19.21 -36.03
N LEU A 8 -7.39 20.27 -35.55
CA LEU A 8 -7.01 20.97 -34.32
C LEU A 8 -7.21 20.10 -33.08
N PHE A 9 -8.33 19.39 -32.96
CA PHE A 9 -8.57 18.49 -31.83
C PHE A 9 -7.59 17.32 -31.80
N GLU A 10 -7.28 16.72 -32.95
CA GLU A 10 -6.27 15.66 -33.03
C GLU A 10 -4.86 16.14 -32.68
N TYR A 11 -4.54 17.40 -33.02
CA TYR A 11 -3.28 18.01 -32.63
C TYR A 11 -3.22 18.27 -31.12
N GLN A 12 -4.28 18.84 -30.54
CA GLN A 12 -4.39 19.04 -29.09
C GLN A 12 -4.27 17.72 -28.33
N ARG A 13 -5.01 16.68 -28.75
CA ARG A 13 -4.93 15.37 -28.12
C ARG A 13 -3.52 14.80 -28.14
N ARG A 14 -2.80 14.89 -29.26
CA ARG A 14 -1.41 14.42 -29.35
C ARG A 14 -0.46 15.17 -28.42
N LEU A 15 -0.64 16.48 -28.27
CA LEU A 15 0.14 17.27 -27.33
C LEU A 15 -0.16 16.88 -25.87
N GLU A 16 -1.43 16.62 -25.55
CA GLU A 16 -1.82 16.14 -24.23
C GLU A 16 -1.28 14.74 -23.94
N GLU A 17 -1.34 13.83 -24.91
CA GLU A 17 -0.77 12.48 -24.82
C GLU A 17 0.77 12.52 -24.65
N ASP A 18 1.47 13.35 -25.43
CA ASP A 18 2.93 13.53 -25.31
C ASP A 18 3.30 14.14 -23.95
N TYR A 19 2.54 15.14 -23.48
CA TYR A 19 2.73 15.72 -22.16
C TYR A 19 2.49 14.69 -21.04
N GLN A 20 1.39 13.93 -21.11
CA GLN A 20 1.10 12.87 -20.15
C GLN A 20 2.22 11.83 -20.12
N SER A 21 2.71 11.39 -21.29
CA SER A 21 3.81 10.42 -21.36
C SER A 21 5.10 10.91 -20.71
N LYS A 22 5.42 12.20 -20.84
CA LYS A 22 6.61 12.83 -20.24
C LYS A 22 6.45 13.07 -18.74
N VAL A 23 5.23 13.34 -18.30
CA VAL A 23 4.92 13.58 -16.89
C VAL A 23 4.80 12.26 -16.13
N GLU A 24 4.45 11.16 -16.78
CA GLU A 24 4.36 9.82 -16.19
C GLU A 24 5.71 9.12 -15.95
N ILE A 25 6.83 9.83 -16.16
CA ILE A 25 8.16 9.31 -15.80
C ILE A 25 8.20 9.16 -14.26
N PRO A 26 8.57 7.96 -13.76
CA PRO A 26 8.82 7.78 -12.34
C PRO A 26 9.84 8.81 -11.83
N GLY A 27 9.44 9.58 -10.81
CA GLY A 27 10.34 10.48 -10.08
C GLY A 27 10.08 11.96 -10.34
N THR A 28 9.23 12.31 -11.31
CA THR A 28 8.86 13.71 -11.62
C THR A 28 7.54 14.14 -11.02
N LEU A 29 6.75 13.20 -10.49
CA LEU A 29 5.40 13.44 -9.97
C LEU A 29 5.37 13.40 -8.45
N ARG A 30 4.64 14.36 -7.87
CA ARG A 30 4.26 14.38 -6.46
C ARG A 30 2.77 14.66 -6.37
N ASP A 31 2.07 13.87 -5.56
CA ASP A 31 0.66 14.05 -5.23
C ASP A 31 0.55 14.53 -3.78
N VAL A 32 -0.14 15.65 -3.56
CA VAL A 32 -0.33 16.25 -2.23
C VAL A 32 -1.25 15.39 -1.35
N ALA A 33 -2.10 14.56 -1.94
CA ALA A 33 -2.96 13.63 -1.22
C ALA A 33 -2.22 12.35 -0.79
N TYR A 34 -1.00 12.12 -1.29
CA TYR A 34 -0.18 10.95 -0.96
C TYR A 34 0.73 11.28 0.22
N THR A 35 0.97 10.31 1.11
CA THR A 35 2.03 10.43 2.12
C THR A 35 3.40 10.49 1.43
N ASP A 36 4.45 10.84 2.15
CA ASP A 36 5.79 10.90 1.55
C ASP A 36 6.27 9.51 1.08
N GLU A 37 5.90 8.44 1.79
CA GLU A 37 6.19 7.06 1.38
C GLU A 37 5.43 6.70 0.10
N MET A 38 4.16 7.10 0.00
CA MET A 38 3.35 6.84 -1.18
C MET A 38 3.80 7.70 -2.38
N ASN A 39 4.32 8.90 -2.12
CA ASN A 39 4.99 9.72 -3.13
C ASN A 39 6.33 9.13 -3.58
N ALA A 40 7.06 8.43 -2.71
CA ALA A 40 8.24 7.67 -3.12
C ALA A 40 7.84 6.50 -4.04
N VAL A 41 6.76 5.79 -3.74
CA VAL A 41 6.19 4.75 -4.63
C VAL A 41 5.79 5.35 -5.99
N LEU A 42 5.11 6.50 -6.00
CA LEU A 42 4.78 7.25 -7.22
C LEU A 42 6.04 7.72 -7.98
N GLY A 43 7.12 8.02 -7.26
CA GLY A 43 8.42 8.37 -7.82
C GLY A 43 9.18 7.17 -8.42
N MET A 44 8.84 5.94 -8.06
CA MET A 44 9.52 4.73 -8.54
C MET A 44 8.71 3.96 -9.58
N THR A 45 7.42 4.25 -9.67
CA THR A 45 6.47 3.50 -10.50
C THR A 45 5.63 4.44 -11.35
N THR A 46 4.80 3.90 -12.23
CA THR A 46 3.82 4.69 -12.97
C THR A 46 2.67 5.10 -12.06
N ARG A 47 1.95 6.17 -12.43
CA ARG A 47 0.77 6.64 -11.69
C ARG A 47 -0.25 5.53 -11.42
N TRP A 48 -0.55 4.72 -12.43
CA TRP A 48 -1.52 3.63 -12.30
C TRP A 48 -1.08 2.56 -11.29
N VAL A 49 0.23 2.25 -11.21
CA VAL A 49 0.77 1.28 -10.23
C VAL A 49 0.65 1.85 -8.83
N ALA A 50 1.02 3.12 -8.66
CA ALA A 50 0.92 3.81 -7.38
C ALA A 50 -0.55 3.85 -6.90
N GLU A 51 -1.50 4.19 -7.78
CA GLU A 51 -2.93 4.15 -7.46
C GLU A 51 -3.41 2.74 -7.07
N ALA A 52 -2.95 1.70 -7.79
CA ALA A 52 -3.29 0.31 -7.45
C ALA A 52 -2.78 -0.09 -6.07
N ILE A 53 -1.53 0.26 -5.74
CA ILE A 53 -0.94 0.02 -4.40
C ILE A 53 -1.72 0.78 -3.34
N LYS A 54 -1.98 2.08 -3.57
CA LYS A 54 -2.73 2.92 -2.63
C LYS A 54 -4.12 2.36 -2.33
N SER A 55 -4.82 1.85 -3.35
CA SER A 55 -6.14 1.23 -3.16
C SER A 55 -6.12 0.04 -2.19
N GLN A 56 -5.04 -0.75 -2.20
CA GLN A 56 -4.88 -1.88 -1.27
C GLN A 56 -4.42 -1.40 0.11
N PHE A 57 -3.52 -0.42 0.13
CA PHE A 57 -2.98 0.17 1.35
C PHE A 57 -4.09 0.85 2.16
N ASP A 58 -4.91 1.70 1.56
CA ASP A 58 -6.00 2.42 2.25
C ASP A 58 -6.98 1.45 2.92
N VAL A 59 -7.34 0.36 2.23
CA VAL A 59 -8.21 -0.69 2.77
C VAL A 59 -7.55 -1.41 3.95
N ALA A 60 -6.24 -1.65 3.87
CA ALA A 60 -5.49 -2.25 4.96
C ALA A 60 -5.27 -1.28 6.13
N MET A 61 -5.28 0.03 5.89
CA MET A 61 -5.11 1.08 6.91
C MET A 61 -6.40 1.39 7.67
N ASP A 62 -7.57 1.17 7.08
CA ASP A 62 -8.84 1.24 7.80
C ASP A 62 -8.89 0.19 8.92
N SER A 63 -8.91 0.65 10.18
CA SER A 63 -8.91 -0.22 11.35
C SER A 63 -10.11 -1.16 11.38
N LYS A 64 -11.30 -0.70 10.98
CA LYS A 64 -12.52 -1.53 10.98
C LYS A 64 -12.39 -2.69 10.01
N ILE A 65 -11.73 -2.45 8.86
CA ILE A 65 -11.51 -3.47 7.86
C ILE A 65 -10.37 -4.39 8.29
N ALA A 66 -9.25 -3.84 8.77
CA ALA A 66 -8.11 -4.61 9.27
C ALA A 66 -8.50 -5.59 10.39
N ASP A 67 -9.31 -5.11 11.36
CA ASP A 67 -9.77 -5.90 12.50
C ASP A 67 -10.76 -7.00 12.11
N SER A 68 -11.38 -6.89 10.92
CA SER A 68 -12.29 -7.92 10.40
C SER A 68 -11.57 -9.13 9.77
N TYR A 69 -10.25 -9.05 9.59
CA TYR A 69 -9.44 -10.18 9.14
C TYR A 69 -8.98 -11.04 10.32
N ALA A 70 -9.09 -12.36 10.17
CA ALA A 70 -8.45 -13.31 11.06
C ALA A 70 -7.14 -13.83 10.44
N PHE A 71 -6.14 -14.09 11.28
CA PHE A 71 -4.81 -14.49 10.86
C PHE A 71 -4.41 -15.76 11.58
N ARG A 72 -3.94 -16.76 10.84
CA ARG A 72 -3.35 -17.99 11.36
C ARG A 72 -1.93 -18.11 10.85
N ASP A 73 -0.99 -18.24 11.80
CA ASP A 73 0.41 -18.47 11.47
C ASP A 73 0.64 -19.96 11.18
N ASN A 74 1.15 -20.27 9.99
CA ASN A 74 1.48 -21.62 9.54
C ASN A 74 3.00 -21.79 9.30
N GLY A 75 3.84 -21.04 10.02
CA GLY A 75 5.29 -21.11 9.88
C GLY A 75 5.77 -20.21 8.75
N ALA A 76 6.06 -20.76 7.57
CA ALA A 76 6.53 -19.99 6.41
C ALA A 76 5.43 -19.12 5.78
N HIS A 77 4.17 -19.43 6.07
CA HIS A 77 3.00 -18.77 5.49
C HIS A 77 2.06 -18.27 6.59
N VAL A 78 1.21 -17.30 6.24
CA VAL A 78 0.10 -16.82 7.05
C VAL A 78 -1.19 -17.04 6.27
N THR A 79 -2.16 -17.71 6.88
CA THR A 79 -3.53 -17.74 6.34
C THR A 79 -4.26 -16.51 6.83
N VAL A 80 -4.75 -15.70 5.89
CA VAL A 80 -5.59 -14.52 6.13
C VAL A 80 -7.01 -14.87 5.73
N SER A 81 -7.96 -14.78 6.66
CA SER A 81 -9.36 -15.12 6.40
C SER A 81 -10.32 -13.98 6.69
N ARG A 82 -11.35 -13.85 5.85
CA ARG A 82 -12.43 -12.88 6.00
C ARG A 82 -13.66 -13.35 5.25
N ASN A 83 -14.83 -13.25 5.90
CA ASN A 83 -16.12 -13.61 5.31
C ASN A 83 -16.15 -15.01 4.66
N GLY A 84 -15.53 -16.01 5.31
CA GLY A 84 -15.47 -17.39 4.81
C GLY A 84 -14.53 -17.63 3.64
N ARG A 85 -13.75 -16.63 3.21
CA ARG A 85 -12.65 -16.80 2.25
C ARG A 85 -11.33 -16.82 3.00
N GLU A 86 -10.43 -17.69 2.54
CA GLU A 86 -9.08 -17.82 3.07
C GLU A 86 -8.07 -17.56 1.95
N TYR A 87 -6.98 -16.90 2.31
CA TYR A 87 -5.88 -16.57 1.42
C TYR A 87 -4.57 -16.95 2.09
N LEU A 88 -3.66 -17.52 1.32
CA LEU A 88 -2.33 -17.87 1.78
C LEU A 88 -1.33 -16.78 1.40
N LEU A 89 -0.62 -16.25 2.39
CA LEU A 89 0.43 -15.25 2.24
C LEU A 89 1.78 -15.85 2.63
N GLU A 90 2.76 -15.80 1.75
CA GLU A 90 4.15 -16.17 2.05
C GLU A 90 4.86 -15.03 2.80
N LYS A 91 5.52 -15.33 3.92
CA LYS A 91 6.11 -14.31 4.80
C LYS A 91 7.37 -13.64 4.25
N GLU A 92 8.18 -14.37 3.49
CA GLU A 92 9.45 -13.85 2.97
C GLU A 92 9.24 -12.94 1.75
N SER A 93 8.41 -13.39 0.81
CA SER A 93 8.16 -12.70 -0.45
C SER A 93 6.96 -11.74 -0.41
N TRP A 94 6.16 -11.79 0.67
CA TRP A 94 4.89 -11.09 0.80
C TRP A 94 3.89 -11.38 -0.32
N LYS A 95 4.06 -12.50 -1.03
CA LYS A 95 3.16 -12.92 -2.10
C LYS A 95 1.92 -13.60 -1.53
N CYS A 96 0.77 -13.16 -2.02
CA CYS A 96 -0.53 -13.71 -1.65
C CYS A 96 -1.16 -14.44 -2.84
N ASP A 97 -1.93 -15.48 -2.58
CA ASP A 97 -2.70 -16.21 -3.59
C ASP A 97 -4.00 -15.49 -4.04
N CYS A 98 -4.32 -14.32 -3.48
CA CYS A 98 -5.49 -13.56 -3.91
C CYS A 98 -5.33 -13.01 -5.34
N ASP A 99 -6.45 -12.88 -6.06
CA ASP A 99 -6.48 -12.45 -7.47
C ASP A 99 -5.67 -11.19 -7.75
N PHE A 100 -5.72 -10.20 -6.85
CA PHE A 100 -4.96 -8.96 -6.99
C PHE A 100 -3.45 -9.21 -7.01
N SER A 101 -2.93 -9.97 -6.04
CA SER A 101 -1.49 -10.22 -5.95
C SER A 101 -1.02 -11.13 -7.09
N GLN A 102 -1.81 -12.12 -7.48
CA GLN A 102 -1.47 -13.01 -8.60
C GLN A 102 -1.47 -12.28 -9.95
N THR A 103 -2.45 -11.40 -10.19
CA THR A 103 -2.57 -10.67 -11.45
C THR A 103 -1.56 -9.54 -11.54
N MET A 104 -1.44 -8.74 -10.47
CA MET A 104 -0.65 -7.52 -10.49
C MET A 104 0.82 -7.75 -10.12
N GLN A 105 1.12 -8.85 -9.42
CA GLN A 105 2.42 -9.10 -8.79
C GLN A 105 2.83 -7.96 -7.84
N LEU A 106 1.84 -7.35 -7.17
CA LEU A 106 2.01 -6.26 -6.21
C LEU A 106 1.55 -6.68 -4.81
N PRO A 107 2.02 -5.99 -3.75
CA PRO A 107 1.52 -6.16 -2.39
C PRO A 107 0.01 -5.92 -2.34
N CYS A 108 -0.74 -6.91 -1.84
CA CYS A 108 -2.18 -6.81 -1.67
C CYS A 108 -2.54 -6.36 -0.25
N ARG A 109 -3.81 -6.02 -0.02
CA ARG A 109 -4.30 -5.66 1.32
C ARG A 109 -4.04 -6.74 2.38
N HIS A 110 -4.00 -8.03 2.01
CA HIS A 110 -3.68 -9.10 2.97
C HIS A 110 -2.23 -9.06 3.43
N ALA A 111 -1.30 -8.69 2.54
CA ALA A 111 0.10 -8.47 2.87
C ALA A 111 0.22 -7.30 3.86
N TRP A 112 -0.35 -6.14 3.51
CA TRP A 112 -0.34 -4.95 4.36
C TRP A 112 -1.02 -5.16 5.72
N CYS A 113 -2.18 -5.83 5.78
CA CYS A 113 -2.81 -6.12 7.06
C CYS A 113 -1.97 -7.07 7.93
N THR A 114 -1.27 -8.02 7.31
CA THR A 114 -0.37 -8.93 8.03
C THR A 114 0.84 -8.16 8.58
N GLU A 115 1.43 -7.29 7.76
CA GLU A 115 2.56 -6.44 8.14
C GLU A 115 2.22 -5.51 9.30
N ARG A 116 1.09 -4.78 9.22
CA ARG A 116 0.59 -3.95 10.33
C ARG A 116 0.46 -4.73 11.64
N ARG A 117 0.00 -5.98 11.56
CA ARG A 117 -0.18 -6.84 12.74
C ARG A 117 1.15 -7.27 13.33
N VAL A 118 2.15 -7.54 12.48
CA VAL A 118 3.52 -7.81 12.93
C VAL A 118 4.09 -6.59 13.62
N GLU A 119 3.95 -5.41 13.03
CA GLU A 119 4.42 -4.14 13.61
C GLU A 119 3.74 -3.85 14.95
N THR A 120 2.41 -3.97 15.02
CA THR A 120 1.65 -3.79 16.27
C THR A 120 2.13 -4.74 17.37
N ARG A 121 2.38 -6.01 17.02
CA ARG A 121 2.94 -6.99 17.97
C ARG A 121 4.34 -6.60 18.42
N LEU A 122 5.22 -6.19 17.51
CA LEU A 122 6.56 -5.75 17.85
C LEU A 122 6.53 -4.52 18.75
N SER A 123 5.71 -3.51 18.44
CA SER A 123 5.51 -2.33 19.30
C SER A 123 5.05 -2.73 20.69
N SER A 124 4.05 -3.61 20.80
CA SER A 124 3.56 -4.09 22.09
C SER A 124 4.62 -4.85 22.90
N LEU A 125 5.47 -5.64 22.24
CA LEU A 125 6.58 -6.35 22.88
C LEU A 125 7.68 -5.38 23.32
N THR A 126 8.02 -4.38 22.50
CA THR A 126 9.01 -3.35 22.88
C THR A 126 8.55 -2.50 24.05
N GLU A 127 7.25 -2.24 24.16
CA GLU A 127 6.68 -1.51 25.29
C GLU A 127 6.71 -2.33 26.58
N GLN A 128 6.41 -3.64 26.50
CA GLN A 128 6.54 -4.56 27.63
C GLN A 128 8.00 -4.76 28.10
N LEU A 129 8.97 -4.61 27.20
CA LEU A 129 10.40 -4.70 27.50
C LEU A 129 11.01 -3.37 27.94
N ARG A 130 10.21 -2.28 27.98
CA ARG A 130 10.67 -0.99 28.48
C ARG A 130 10.86 -1.14 30.00
N PRO A 131 12.06 -0.88 30.55
CA PRO A 131 12.29 -1.04 31.98
C PRO A 131 11.36 -0.08 32.75
N ASP A 132 10.53 -0.65 33.63
CA ASP A 132 9.71 0.09 34.57
C ASP A 132 10.58 1.10 35.36
N GLY A 133 10.04 2.30 35.54
CA GLY A 133 10.76 3.50 35.93
C GLY A 133 11.73 3.35 37.10
N LEU A 134 12.87 4.03 36.97
CA LEU A 134 13.68 4.47 38.11
C LEU A 134 12.75 5.19 39.09
N GLY A 135 12.59 4.55 40.25
CA GLY A 135 11.69 4.95 41.33
C GLY A 135 11.86 6.40 41.76
N GLY A 136 10.76 6.93 42.26
CA GLY A 136 10.65 8.29 42.75
C GLY A 136 11.77 8.67 43.72
N VAL A 137 12.35 9.83 43.47
CA VAL A 137 13.11 10.60 44.45
C VAL A 137 12.12 11.04 45.52
N ALA A 138 12.06 10.32 46.64
CA ALA A 138 11.47 10.84 47.86
C ALA A 138 12.54 11.70 48.55
N VAL A 139 12.36 13.02 48.44
CA VAL A 139 13.02 14.01 49.27
C VAL A 139 12.39 13.92 50.66
N HIS A 140 13.16 13.54 51.67
CA HIS A 140 12.95 13.91 53.07
C HIS A 140 14.29 14.06 53.77
#